data_AF-A0A2V8SR51-F1
#
_entry.id   AF-A0A2V8SR51-F1
#
_cell.length_a   1.000
_cell.length_b   1.000
_cell.length_c   1.000
_cell.angle_alpha   90.00
_cell.angle_beta   90.00
_cell.angle_gamma   90.00
#
_symmetry.space_group_name_H-M   'P 1'
#
loop_
_entity.id
_entity.type
_entity.pdbx_description
1 polymer ?
#
loop_
_entity_poly.entity_id
_entity_poly.type
_entity_poly.pdbx_seq_one_letter_code
_entity_poly.pdbx_strand_id
1 'polypeptide(L)'
;MLAHLDPAGFRYYIPALMLRLLDNYDSGSMMSIGTIHALDGRSPSRVRRYSELSDPQRRAIARYLKVLPTLIDLGTEDRTRLQRAFERFWSKFLVDAE
;
A
#
# COMPACT_ATOMS: atom_id res chain seq x y z
N MET A 1 8.67 8.66 -7.74
CA MET A 1 8.74 9.92 -6.97
C MET A 1 7.94 9.87 -5.64
N LEU A 2 8.01 8.75 -4.89
CA LEU A 2 7.40 8.60 -3.54
C LEU A 2 8.45 8.26 -2.47
N ALA A 3 9.72 8.20 -2.86
CA ALA A 3 10.84 7.89 -1.97
C ALA A 3 11.15 9.02 -0.97
N HIS A 4 10.77 10.26 -1.30
CA HIS A 4 11.04 11.47 -0.50
C HIS A 4 9.94 11.85 0.48
N LEU A 5 8.82 11.12 0.52
CA LEU A 5 7.78 11.38 1.52
C LEU A 5 8.28 10.91 2.89
N ASP A 6 8.54 11.87 3.76
CA ASP A 6 8.73 11.67 5.20
C ASP A 6 7.48 10.99 5.81
N PRO A 7 7.58 10.22 6.92
CA PRO A 7 6.44 9.53 7.53
C PRO A 7 5.21 10.42 7.76
N ALA A 8 5.42 11.68 8.14
CA ALA A 8 4.34 12.64 8.34
C ALA A 8 3.58 12.97 7.04
N GLY A 9 4.25 13.07 5.90
CA GLY A 9 3.60 13.26 4.61
C GLY A 9 2.91 11.99 4.11
N PHE A 10 3.52 10.84 4.37
CA PHE A 10 3.02 9.54 3.91
C PHE A 10 1.57 9.27 4.32
N ARG A 11 1.21 9.53 5.60
CA ARG A 11 -0.15 9.27 6.10
C ARG A 11 -1.24 10.09 5.40
N TYR A 12 -0.91 11.24 4.82
CA TYR A 12 -1.87 12.10 4.11
C TYR A 12 -2.00 11.73 2.63
N TYR A 13 -0.89 11.34 1.99
CA TYR A 13 -0.90 11.04 0.55
C TYR A 13 -1.28 9.59 0.24
N ILE A 14 -1.00 8.63 1.13
CA ILE A 14 -1.23 7.21 0.82
C ILE A 14 -2.71 6.90 0.48
N PRO A 15 -3.74 7.45 1.15
CA PRO A 15 -5.13 7.15 0.78
C PRO A 15 -5.48 7.66 -0.62
N ALA A 16 -5.05 8.87 -0.97
CA ALA A 16 -5.29 9.43 -2.30
C ALA A 16 -4.59 8.61 -3.41
N LEU A 17 -3.38 8.11 -3.13
CA LEU A 17 -2.64 7.26 -4.06
C LEU A 17 -3.28 5.88 -4.24
N MET A 18 -3.83 5.30 -3.18
CA MET A 18 -4.59 4.05 -3.26
C MET A 18 -5.83 4.21 -4.15
N LEU A 19 -6.60 5.29 -3.96
CA LEU A 19 -7.76 5.57 -4.82
C LEU A 19 -7.34 5.79 -6.27
N ARG A 20 -6.26 6.55 -6.51
CA ARG A 20 -5.76 6.79 -7.85
C ARG A 20 -5.28 5.51 -8.55
N LEU A 21 -4.72 4.57 -7.80
CA LEU A 21 -4.34 3.25 -8.33
C LEU A 21 -5.58 2.46 -8.77
N LEU A 22 -6.70 2.55 -8.06
CA LEU A 22 -7.97 1.93 -8.48
C LEU A 22 -8.49 2.54 -9.78
N ASP A 23 -8.47 3.87 -9.89
CA ASP A 23 -9.07 4.57 -11.02
C ASP A 23 -8.25 4.45 -12.31
N ASN A 24 -6.92 4.45 -12.19
CA ASN A 24 -6.01 4.62 -13.33
C ASN A 24 -4.77 3.73 -13.18
N TYR A 25 -4.96 2.43 -12.95
CA TYR A 25 -3.84 1.49 -12.92
C TYR A 25 -3.21 1.38 -14.32
N ASP A 26 -1.94 1.76 -14.37
CA ASP A 26 -1.02 1.51 -15.48
C ASP A 26 0.30 1.01 -14.89
N SER A 27 0.70 -0.20 -15.24
CA SER A 27 1.92 -0.86 -14.70
C SER A 27 3.20 -0.12 -15.07
N GLY A 28 3.21 0.64 -16.18
CA GLY A 28 4.36 1.45 -16.61
C GLY A 28 4.42 2.83 -15.94
N SER A 29 3.32 3.29 -15.34
CA SER A 29 3.24 4.61 -14.75
C SER A 29 4.09 4.73 -13.48
N MET A 30 4.91 5.78 -13.40
CA MET A 30 5.69 6.10 -12.19
C MET A 30 4.82 6.26 -10.94
N MET A 31 3.54 6.64 -11.10
CA MET A 31 2.59 6.76 -10.02
C MET A 31 2.22 5.38 -9.44
N SER A 32 1.86 4.42 -10.30
CA SER A 32 1.52 3.06 -9.89
C SER A 32 2.72 2.36 -9.27
N ILE A 33 3.86 2.38 -9.95
CA ILE A 33 5.12 1.80 -9.48
C ILE A 33 5.48 2.39 -8.11
N GLY A 34 5.45 3.72 -7.98
CA GLY A 34 5.78 4.38 -6.73
C GLY A 34 4.84 3.99 -5.59
N THR A 35 3.54 3.91 -5.85
CA THR A 35 2.51 3.58 -4.85
C THR A 35 2.66 2.14 -4.37
N ILE A 36 2.83 1.21 -5.31
CA ILE A 36 3.07 -0.21 -5.01
C ILE A 36 4.36 -0.39 -4.21
N HIS A 37 5.43 0.29 -4.61
CA HIS A 37 6.68 0.29 -3.85
C HIS A 37 6.52 0.85 -2.44
N ALA A 38 5.67 1.87 -2.27
CA ALA A 38 5.40 2.47 -0.98
C ALA A 38 4.58 1.54 -0.06
N LEU A 39 3.79 0.62 -0.62
CA LEU A 39 2.99 -0.37 0.11
C LEU A 39 3.73 -1.71 0.34
N ASP A 40 4.78 -2.01 -0.43
CA ASP A 40 5.52 -3.28 -0.39
C ASP A 40 6.17 -3.59 0.98
N GLY A 41 6.50 -2.56 1.77
CA GLY A 41 6.97 -2.73 3.16
C GLY A 41 8.31 -3.46 3.35
N ARG A 42 8.98 -3.92 2.29
CA ARG A 42 10.22 -4.72 2.36
C ARG A 42 11.45 -3.99 2.89
N SER A 43 11.43 -2.66 2.95
CA SER A 43 12.59 -1.87 3.38
C SER A 43 12.36 -1.30 4.79
N PRO A 44 13.33 -1.42 5.72
CA PRO A 44 13.23 -0.83 7.06
C PRO A 44 12.91 0.68 7.06
N SER A 45 13.41 1.41 6.06
CA SER A 45 13.10 2.84 5.88
C SER A 45 11.67 3.10 5.41
N ARG A 46 11.02 2.12 4.77
CA ARG A 46 9.59 2.17 4.42
C ARG A 46 8.72 1.80 5.64
N VAL A 47 9.16 0.85 6.47
CA VAL A 47 8.48 0.51 7.73
C VAL A 47 8.42 1.72 8.67
N ARG A 48 9.47 2.56 8.72
CA ARG A 48 9.43 3.84 9.45
C ARG A 48 8.29 4.77 9.01
N ARG A 49 7.87 4.73 7.74
CA ARG A 49 6.73 5.56 7.30
C ARG A 49 5.39 5.09 7.84
N TYR A 50 5.32 3.83 8.24
CA TYR A 50 4.12 3.24 8.82
C TYR A 50 3.96 3.56 10.31
N SER A 51 5.00 4.11 10.96
CA SER A 51 4.92 4.49 12.39
C SER A 51 3.88 5.59 12.63
N GLU A 52 3.76 6.53 11.69
CA GLU A 52 2.82 7.67 11.75
C GLU A 52 1.40 7.33 11.29
N LEU A 53 1.17 6.10 10.79
CA LEU A 53 -0.19 5.66 10.45
C LEU A 53 -0.95 5.36 11.74
N SER A 54 -2.15 5.93 11.85
CA SER A 54 -3.12 5.53 12.88
C SER A 54 -3.61 4.10 12.63
N ASP A 55 -4.13 3.45 13.66
CA ASP A 55 -4.67 2.09 13.51
C ASP A 55 -5.82 2.00 12.50
N PRO A 56 -6.78 2.95 12.43
CA PRO A 56 -7.77 2.97 11.36
C PRO A 56 -7.14 3.01 9.96
N GLN A 57 -6.07 3.79 9.75
CA GLN A 57 -5.38 3.84 8.46
C GLN A 57 -4.68 2.52 8.14
N ARG A 58 -4.01 1.89 9.12
CA ARG A 58 -3.36 0.58 8.92
C ARG A 58 -4.38 -0.49 8.53
N ARG A 59 -5.54 -0.51 9.21
CA ARG A 59 -6.65 -1.41 8.87
C ARG A 59 -7.21 -1.14 7.47
N ALA A 60 -7.40 0.13 7.11
CA ALA A 60 -7.88 0.51 5.79
C ALA A 60 -6.92 0.05 4.68
N ILE A 61 -5.61 0.25 4.85
CA ILE A 61 -4.58 -0.21 3.91
C ILE A 61 -4.58 -1.74 3.81
N ALA A 62 -4.66 -2.44 4.94
CA ALA A 62 -4.70 -3.90 4.94
C ALA A 62 -5.94 -4.46 4.20
N ARG A 63 -7.12 -3.88 4.45
CA ARG A 63 -8.36 -4.25 3.75
C ARG A 63 -8.26 -3.96 2.26
N TYR A 64 -7.77 -2.77 1.90
CA TYR A 64 -7.53 -2.39 0.51
C TYR A 64 -6.61 -3.38 -0.20
N LEU A 65 -5.45 -3.72 0.39
CA LEU A 65 -4.50 -4.65 -0.24
C LEU A 65 -5.08 -6.07 -0.40
N LYS A 66 -5.94 -6.50 0.52
CA LYS A 66 -6.63 -7.79 0.43
C LYS A 66 -7.58 -7.85 -0.78
N VAL A 67 -8.29 -6.76 -1.06
CA VAL A 67 -9.34 -6.73 -2.11
C VAL A 67 -8.85 -6.18 -3.44
N LEU A 68 -7.77 -5.40 -3.47
CA LEU A 68 -7.29 -4.73 -4.68
C LEU A 68 -7.13 -5.69 -5.89
N PRO A 69 -6.55 -6.90 -5.76
CA PRO A 69 -6.41 -7.81 -6.89
C PRO A 69 -7.73 -8.32 -7.47
N THR A 70 -8.85 -8.18 -6.74
CA THR A 70 -10.20 -8.52 -7.25
C THR A 70 -10.91 -7.33 -7.87
N LEU A 71 -10.41 -6.10 -7.65
CA LEU A 71 -11.02 -4.87 -8.15
C LEU A 71 -10.42 -4.39 -9.47
N ILE A 72 -9.13 -4.65 -9.70
CA ILE A 72 -8.42 -4.25 -10.91
C ILE A 72 -7.54 -5.40 -11.40
N ASP A 73 -7.31 -5.46 -12.73
CA ASP A 73 -6.42 -6.45 -13.32
C ASP A 73 -4.95 -6.01 -13.16
N LEU A 74 -4.38 -6.34 -12.00
CA LEU A 74 -2.97 -6.12 -11.73
C LEU A 74 -2.11 -7.04 -12.58
N GLY A 75 -1.04 -6.49 -13.16
CA GLY A 75 0.02 -7.30 -13.78
C GLY A 75 0.63 -8.29 -12.79
N THR A 76 1.11 -9.43 -13.30
CA THR A 76 1.60 -10.56 -12.48
C THR A 76 2.66 -10.15 -11.45
N GLU A 77 3.59 -9.27 -11.84
CA GLU A 77 4.64 -8.78 -10.93
C GLU A 77 4.06 -7.97 -9.77
N ASP A 78 3.21 -6.99 -10.08
CA ASP A 78 2.59 -6.09 -9.12
C ASP A 78 1.67 -6.85 -8.16
N ARG A 79 0.87 -7.78 -8.71
CA ARG A 79 0.01 -8.68 -7.93
C ARG A 79 0.83 -9.48 -6.93
N THR A 80 1.89 -10.13 -7.40
CA THR A 80 2.78 -10.94 -6.55
C THR A 80 3.48 -10.09 -5.48
N ARG A 81 3.91 -8.88 -5.85
CA ARG A 81 4.57 -7.95 -4.92
C ARG A 81 3.63 -7.53 -3.80
N LEU A 82 2.43 -7.07 -4.13
CA LEU A 82 1.43 -6.63 -3.16
C LEU A 82 0.92 -7.78 -2.30
N GLN A 83 0.71 -8.96 -2.87
CA GLN A 83 0.32 -10.14 -2.11
C GLN A 83 1.36 -10.49 -1.04
N ARG A 84 2.65 -10.54 -1.41
CA ARG A 84 3.73 -10.78 -0.45
C ARG A 84 3.81 -9.71 0.63
N ALA A 85 3.60 -8.45 0.25
CA ALA A 85 3.58 -7.33 1.21
C ALA A 85 2.43 -7.47 2.20
N PHE A 86 1.25 -7.87 1.70
CA PHE A 86 0.08 -8.12 2.52
C PHE A 86 0.34 -9.26 3.52
N GLU A 87 0.74 -10.44 3.03
CA GLU A 87 1.00 -11.62 3.86
C GLU A 87 2.05 -11.34 4.95
N ARG A 88 3.15 -10.66 4.60
CA ARG A 88 4.28 -10.42 5.49
C ARG A 88 4.05 -9.34 6.54
N PHE A 89 3.30 -8.29 6.21
CA PHE A 89 3.22 -7.10 7.07
C PHE A 89 1.80 -6.63 7.35
N TRP A 90 0.93 -6.55 6.34
CA TRP A 90 -0.37 -5.91 6.50
C TRP A 90 -1.45 -6.82 7.06
N SER A 91 -1.33 -8.14 6.86
CA SER A 91 -2.31 -9.16 7.31
C SER A 91 -2.60 -9.09 8.80
N LYS A 92 -1.60 -8.77 9.63
CA LYS A 92 -1.75 -8.63 11.09
C LYS A 92 -2.70 -7.52 11.53
N PHE A 93 -2.98 -6.55 10.66
CA PHE A 93 -3.93 -5.46 10.95
C PHE A 93 -5.37 -5.82 10.57
N LEU A 94 -5.64 -7.06 10.14
CA LEU A 94 -7.01 -7.54 9.88
C LEU A 94 -7.60 -8.35 11.05
N VAL A 95 -6.83 -8.59 12.11
CA VAL A 95 -7.35 -9.31 13.27
C VAL A 95 -8.28 -8.35 14.01
N ASP A 96 -9.57 -8.65 13.99
CA ASP A 96 -10.61 -7.79 14.53
C ASP A 96 -10.51 -7.71 16.06
N ALA A 97 -10.64 -6.48 16.58
CA ALA A 97 -11.30 -6.27 17.86
C ALA A 97 -12.80 -6.46 17.58
N GLU A 98 -13.35 -7.57 18.06
CA GLU A 98 -14.79 -7.66 18.37
C GLU A 98 -15.16 -6.64 19.45
#